data_AF-A0A1H3YNS6-F1
#
_entry.id   AF-A0A1H3YNS6-F1
#
_cell.length_a   1.000
_cell.length_b   1.000
_cell.length_c   1.000
_cell.angle_alpha   90.00
_cell.angle_beta   90.00
_cell.angle_gamma   90.00
#
_symmetry.space_group_name_H-M   'P 1'
#
loop_
_entity.id
_entity.type
_entity.pdbx_description
1 polymer ?
#
loop_
_entity_poly.entity_id
_entity_poly.type
_entity_poly.pdbx_seq_one_letter_code
_entity_poly.pdbx_strand_id
1 'polypeptide(L)'
;MKTNYHIVDFILATGTNGDTIDTDRFPGGKILAASVCVPGGLPSQIVNLTMSDSGRKLFQGSNLKDWEQRQGGDYISSMKPIGADGGKNYVLDFSSRKPLTSDVEGQVVFVIEQPQGTAC
;
A
#
# COMPACT_ATOMS: atom_id res chain seq x y z
N MET A 1 -17.80 15.01 -2.87
CA MET A 1 -17.21 13.65 -2.75
C MET A 1 -16.47 13.59 -1.44
N LYS A 2 -16.61 12.51 -0.68
CA LYS A 2 -15.91 12.35 0.60
C LYS A 2 -14.76 11.37 0.40
N THR A 3 -13.55 11.82 0.69
CA THR A 3 -12.33 11.02 0.64
C THR A 3 -12.02 10.53 2.06
N ASN A 4 -11.85 9.23 2.22
CA ASN A 4 -11.35 8.61 3.44
C ASN A 4 -9.96 8.04 3.20
N TYR A 5 -9.18 7.97 4.27
CA TYR A 5 -7.87 7.33 4.28
C TYR A 5 -7.96 6.02 5.06
N HIS A 6 -7.35 4.97 4.53
CA HIS A 6 -7.17 3.72 5.24
C HIS A 6 -5.66 3.44 5.31
N ILE A 7 -5.15 3.16 6.51
CA ILE A 7 -3.72 3.06 6.78
C ILE A 7 -3.44 1.62 7.20
N VAL A 8 -2.43 1.02 6.59
CA VAL A 8 -1.91 -0.30 6.95
C VAL A 8 -0.46 -0.13 7.39
N ASP A 9 -0.20 -0.33 8.67
CA ASP A 9 1.14 -0.31 9.24
C ASP A 9 1.88 -1.62 8.94
N PHE A 10 3.20 -1.55 8.77
CA PHE A 10 4.03 -2.74 8.57
C PHE A 10 5.40 -2.62 9.24
N ILE A 11 5.96 -3.76 9.60
CA ILE A 11 7.34 -3.93 10.06
C ILE A 11 7.92 -5.16 9.37
N LEU A 12 8.97 -4.98 8.58
CA LEU A 12 9.75 -6.07 8.00
C LEU A 12 11.03 -6.22 8.83
N ALA A 13 11.12 -7.30 9.59
CA ALA A 13 12.27 -7.54 10.46
C ALA A 13 13.54 -7.86 9.67
N THR A 14 14.68 -7.46 10.22
CA THR A 14 16.01 -7.83 9.74
C THR A 14 16.16 -9.35 9.68
N GLY A 15 16.91 -9.84 8.69
CA GLY A 15 17.10 -11.27 8.44
C GLY A 15 15.94 -11.97 7.72
N THR A 16 14.80 -11.30 7.50
CA THR A 16 13.68 -11.84 6.71
C THR A 16 13.84 -11.56 5.22
N ASN A 17 13.15 -12.33 4.38
CA ASN A 17 13.05 -12.07 2.94
C ASN A 17 11.80 -11.26 2.57
N GLY A 18 11.17 -10.60 3.55
CA GLY A 18 9.86 -9.97 3.41
C GLY A 18 8.81 -10.59 4.34
N ASP A 19 7.57 -10.17 4.17
CA ASP A 19 6.43 -10.56 5.00
C ASP A 19 5.11 -10.39 4.24
N THR A 20 4.05 -11.04 4.71
CA THR A 20 2.70 -10.93 4.14
C THR A 20 1.75 -10.38 5.19
N ILE A 21 1.03 -9.31 4.83
CA ILE A 21 0.05 -8.67 5.69
C ILE A 21 -1.34 -8.85 5.09
N ASP A 22 -2.18 -9.58 5.80
CA ASP A 22 -3.62 -9.61 5.56
C ASP A 22 -4.25 -8.35 6.16
N THR A 23 -4.84 -7.51 5.31
CA THR A 23 -5.46 -6.28 5.80
C THR A 23 -6.83 -6.56 6.41
N ASP A 24 -7.24 -5.68 7.32
CA ASP A 24 -8.64 -5.55 7.68
C ASP A 24 -9.50 -5.19 6.47
N ARG A 25 -10.83 -5.29 6.65
CA ARG A 25 -11.79 -4.92 5.61
C ARG A 25 -11.72 -3.42 5.33
N PHE A 26 -11.38 -3.06 4.11
CA PHE A 26 -11.34 -1.67 3.69
C PHE A 26 -12.74 -1.04 3.76
N PRO A 27 -12.86 0.27 4.05
CA PRO A 27 -14.09 1.01 3.88
C PRO A 27 -14.70 0.80 2.48
N GLY A 28 -16.03 0.78 2.39
CA GLY A 28 -16.72 0.77 1.10
C GLY A 28 -16.41 2.01 0.27
N GLY A 29 -16.38 1.87 -1.06
CA GLY A 29 -16.01 2.93 -1.99
C GLY A 29 -15.08 2.44 -3.10
N LYS A 30 -14.35 3.35 -3.72
CA LYS A 30 -13.32 3.05 -4.71
C LYS A 30 -11.95 3.48 -4.20
N ILE A 31 -11.00 2.56 -4.19
CA ILE A 31 -9.60 2.84 -3.86
C ILE A 31 -8.98 3.54 -5.08
N LEU A 32 -8.70 4.83 -4.94
CA LEU A 32 -8.16 5.64 -6.02
C LEU A 32 -6.66 5.45 -6.16
N ALA A 33 -5.95 5.57 -5.03
CA ALA A 33 -4.51 5.54 -5.01
C ALA A 33 -3.97 5.04 -3.65
N ALA A 34 -2.69 4.68 -3.63
CA ALA A 34 -1.96 4.34 -2.42
C ALA A 34 -0.54 4.93 -2.45
N SER A 35 0.01 5.24 -1.28
CA SER A 35 1.42 5.55 -1.15
C SER A 35 2.02 4.87 0.05
N VAL A 36 3.33 4.64 -0.02
CA VAL A 36 4.11 4.15 1.09
C VAL A 36 4.85 5.32 1.74
N CYS A 37 4.84 5.33 3.07
CA CYS A 37 5.67 6.21 3.90
C CYS A 37 6.59 5.36 4.76
N VAL A 38 7.90 5.48 4.56
CA VAL A 38 8.93 4.86 5.41
C VAL A 38 9.72 5.99 6.05
N PRO A 39 9.56 6.27 7.36
CA PRO A 39 10.23 7.39 8.02
C PRO A 39 11.74 7.16 8.20
N GLY A 40 12.16 5.90 8.20
CA GLY A 40 13.56 5.49 8.34
C GLY A 40 14.31 5.37 7.01
N GLY A 41 15.55 4.91 7.09
CA GLY A 41 16.33 4.54 5.91
C GLY A 41 15.84 3.22 5.34
N LEU A 42 15.73 3.15 4.01
CA LEU A 42 15.50 1.87 3.33
C LEU A 42 16.77 1.01 3.35
N PRO A 43 16.62 -0.32 3.42
CA PRO A 43 17.76 -1.23 3.43
C PRO A 43 18.45 -1.22 2.06
N SER A 44 19.66 -1.77 1.99
CA SER A 44 20.37 -1.89 0.71
C SER A 44 19.69 -2.87 -0.26
N GLN A 45 18.85 -3.77 0.26
CA GLN A 45 18.08 -4.71 -0.54
C GLN A 45 16.86 -4.02 -1.19
N ILE A 46 16.53 -4.47 -2.40
CA ILE A 46 15.26 -4.11 -3.04
C ILE A 46 14.14 -4.84 -2.31
N VAL A 47 13.20 -4.08 -1.76
CA VAL A 47 11.93 -4.58 -1.21
C VAL A 47 10.85 -4.28 -2.23
N ASN A 48 10.11 -5.30 -2.64
CA ASN A 48 8.97 -5.17 -3.54
C ASN A 48 7.68 -5.22 -2.73
N LEU A 49 6.68 -4.44 -3.16
CA LEU A 49 5.32 -4.49 -2.63
C LEU A 49 4.37 -4.96 -3.73
N THR A 50 3.62 -6.03 -3.43
CA THR A 50 2.55 -6.59 -4.24
C THR A 50 1.24 -6.43 -3.49
N MET A 51 0.17 -5.99 -4.17
CA MET A 51 -1.19 -5.97 -3.63
C MET A 51 -2.02 -7.01 -4.36
N SER A 52 -2.74 -7.87 -3.62
CA SER A 52 -3.61 -8.89 -4.19
C SER A 52 -4.97 -8.97 -3.51
N ASP A 53 -5.96 -9.43 -4.27
CA ASP A 53 -7.33 -9.70 -3.83
C ASP A 53 -7.64 -11.16 -4.15
N SER A 54 -7.86 -11.97 -3.10
CA SER A 54 -8.26 -13.37 -3.25
C SER A 54 -7.32 -14.16 -4.19
N GLY A 55 -6.01 -13.93 -4.06
CA GLY A 55 -4.97 -14.54 -4.90
C GLY A 55 -4.75 -13.90 -6.27
N ARG A 56 -5.63 -12.97 -6.71
CA ARG A 56 -5.42 -12.19 -7.93
C ARG A 56 -4.54 -10.97 -7.63
N LYS A 57 -3.35 -10.94 -8.22
CA LYS A 57 -2.45 -9.77 -8.13
C LYS A 57 -3.08 -8.57 -8.82
N LEU A 58 -3.40 -7.53 -8.03
CA LEU A 58 -3.88 -6.25 -8.53
C LEU A 58 -2.71 -5.36 -8.94
N PHE A 59 -1.63 -5.40 -8.15
CA PHE A 59 -0.38 -4.74 -8.45
C PHE A 59 0.77 -5.72 -8.35
N GLN A 60 1.54 -5.85 -9.43
CA GLN A 60 2.73 -6.69 -9.43
C GLN A 60 3.87 -6.01 -8.67
N GLY A 61 4.63 -6.83 -7.94
CA GLY A 61 5.77 -6.43 -7.10
C GLY A 61 6.63 -5.37 -7.76
N SER A 62 6.40 -4.13 -7.35
CA SER A 62 7.24 -2.99 -7.71
C SER A 62 8.02 -2.55 -6.48
N ASN A 63 9.16 -1.90 -6.69
CA ASN A 63 10.02 -1.49 -5.61
C ASN A 63 9.21 -0.61 -4.64
N LEU A 64 9.39 -0.79 -3.33
CA LEU A 64 8.72 0.00 -2.31
C LEU A 64 8.90 1.51 -2.54
N LYS A 65 10.05 1.93 -3.07
CA LYS A 65 10.32 3.31 -3.50
C LYS A 65 9.38 3.81 -4.61
N ASP A 66 8.89 2.95 -5.47
CA ASP A 66 7.95 3.30 -6.55
C ASP A 66 6.54 3.60 -6.03
N TRP A 67 6.28 3.28 -4.76
CA TRP A 67 5.05 3.59 -4.04
C TRP A 67 5.17 4.85 -3.19
N GLU A 68 6.37 5.41 -3.02
CA GLU A 68 6.53 6.71 -2.36
C GLU A 68 5.85 7.80 -3.18
N GLN A 69 5.36 8.82 -2.48
CA GLN A 69 4.72 9.96 -3.13
C GLN A 69 5.73 10.69 -4.02
N ARG A 70 5.38 10.88 -5.30
CA ARG A 70 6.23 11.58 -6.27
C ARG A 70 6.20 13.08 -6.04
N GLN A 71 7.28 13.78 -6.37
CA GLN A 71 7.26 15.24 -6.36
C GLN A 71 6.52 15.78 -7.59
N GLY A 72 5.51 16.62 -7.34
CA GLY A 72 4.70 17.30 -8.37
C GLY A 72 3.27 16.75 -8.52
N GLY A 73 2.35 17.64 -8.94
CA GLY A 73 0.92 17.33 -9.07
C GLY A 73 0.13 17.48 -7.77
N ASP A 74 -1.18 17.23 -7.86
CA ASP A 74 -2.07 17.17 -6.70
C ASP A 74 -1.81 15.90 -5.88
N TYR A 75 -2.13 15.93 -4.59
CA TYR A 75 -1.86 14.85 -3.63
C TYR A 75 -2.16 13.44 -4.16
N ILE A 76 -3.37 13.19 -4.70
CA ILE A 76 -3.74 11.87 -5.23
C ILE A 76 -2.94 11.50 -6.49
N SER A 77 -2.68 12.47 -7.37
CA SER A 77 -1.95 12.24 -8.63
C SER A 77 -0.47 11.89 -8.40
N SER A 78 0.07 12.30 -7.25
CA SER A 78 1.43 11.96 -6.83
C SER A 78 1.56 10.57 -6.18
N MET A 79 0.45 9.89 -5.91
CA MET A 79 0.41 8.54 -5.33
C MET A 79 0.33 7.46 -6.43
N LYS A 80 0.53 6.19 -6.04
CA LYS A 80 0.37 5.04 -6.95
C LYS A 80 -1.13 4.86 -7.27
N PRO A 81 -1.56 4.95 -8.54
CA PRO A 81 -2.97 4.69 -8.88
C PRO A 81 -3.31 3.22 -8.66
N ILE A 82 -4.43 2.94 -7.99
CA ILE A 82 -4.87 1.57 -7.63
C ILE A 82 -6.09 1.14 -8.44
N GLY A 83 -7.19 1.91 -8.38
CA GLY A 83 -8.40 1.64 -9.14
C GLY A 83 -9.13 0.35 -8.74
N ALA A 84 -9.10 -0.05 -7.48
CA ALA A 84 -9.75 -1.26 -6.95
C ALA A 84 -10.97 -0.94 -6.07
N ASP A 85 -11.83 -1.92 -5.81
CA ASP A 85 -13.04 -1.71 -5.00
C ASP A 85 -12.74 -1.74 -3.49
N GLY A 86 -13.30 -0.80 -2.74
CA GLY A 86 -13.31 -0.89 -1.27
C GLY A 86 -14.24 -2.00 -0.77
N GLY A 87 -14.41 -2.10 0.54
CA GLY A 87 -15.35 -3.05 1.15
C GLY A 87 -14.88 -4.51 1.12
N LYS A 88 -13.58 -4.77 0.95
CA LYS A 88 -12.99 -6.11 1.00
C LYS A 88 -11.61 -6.07 1.66
N ASN A 89 -11.10 -7.25 1.98
CA ASN A 89 -9.76 -7.41 2.51
C ASN A 89 -8.78 -7.55 1.35
N TYR A 90 -7.54 -7.13 1.57
CA TYR A 90 -6.46 -7.26 0.62
C TYR A 90 -5.28 -7.92 1.29
N VAL A 91 -4.38 -8.43 0.46
CA VAL A 91 -3.10 -8.97 0.93
C VAL A 91 -1.99 -8.10 0.38
N LEU A 92 -1.16 -7.57 1.27
CA LEU A 92 0.06 -6.86 0.95
C LEU A 92 1.24 -7.80 1.15
N ASP A 93 1.89 -8.17 0.05
CA ASP A 93 3.04 -9.06 0.05
C ASP A 93 4.32 -8.25 -0.19
N PHE A 94 5.15 -8.21 0.84
CA PHE A 94 6.47 -7.60 0.81
C PHE A 94 7.49 -8.69 0.54
N SER A 95 8.34 -8.49 -0.46
CA SER A 95 9.35 -9.50 -0.82
C SER A 95 10.70 -8.90 -1.18
N SER A 96 11.76 -9.58 -0.76
CA SER A 96 13.13 -9.30 -1.15
C SER A 96 13.87 -10.57 -1.56
N ARG A 97 14.76 -10.43 -2.54
CA ARG A 97 15.57 -11.54 -3.04
C ARG A 97 16.58 -12.05 -2.01
N LYS A 98 17.01 -11.18 -1.09
CA LYS A 98 17.98 -11.49 -0.03
C LYS A 98 17.39 -11.08 1.33
N PRO A 99 17.86 -11.70 2.42
CA PRO A 99 17.52 -11.23 3.76
C PRO A 99 17.79 -9.74 3.93
N LEU A 100 16.88 -9.03 4.59
CA LEU A 100 17.02 -7.61 4.91
C LEU A 100 18.19 -7.39 5.89
N THR A 101 18.98 -6.34 5.69
CA THR A 101 20.10 -5.99 6.59
C THR A 101 19.71 -5.11 7.77
N SER A 102 18.50 -4.58 7.75
CA SER A 102 17.92 -3.72 8.80
C SER A 102 16.41 -3.84 8.78
N ASP A 103 15.77 -3.49 9.88
CA ASP A 103 14.31 -3.40 9.96
C ASP A 103 13.80 -2.33 8.99
N VAL A 104 12.60 -2.55 8.45
CA VAL A 104 11.87 -1.59 7.63
C VAL A 104 10.49 -1.42 8.19
N GLU A 105 10.22 -0.25 8.75
CA GLU A 105 8.92 0.10 9.31
C GLU A 105 8.30 1.20 8.49
N GLY A 106 6.99 1.14 8.31
CA GLY A 106 6.29 2.15 7.55
C GLY A 106 4.79 1.94 7.50
N GLN A 107 4.16 2.73 6.64
CA GLN A 107 2.72 2.72 6.46
C GLN A 107 2.40 2.73 4.98
N VAL A 108 1.39 1.95 4.59
CA VAL A 108 0.73 2.07 3.29
C VAL A 108 -0.58 2.83 3.48
N VAL A 109 -0.67 4.01 2.88
CA VAL A 109 -1.83 4.90 2.98
C VAL A 109 -2.67 4.79 1.72
N PHE A 110 -3.90 4.33 1.85
CA PHE A 110 -4.86 4.19 0.77
C PHE A 110 -5.88 5.33 0.78
N VAL A 111 -6.15 5.89 -0.40
CA VAL A 111 -7.18 6.91 -0.62
C VAL A 111 -8.43 6.24 -1.16
N ILE A 112 -9.53 6.35 -0.43
CA ILE A 112 -10.80 5.73 -0.76
C ILE A 112 -11.86 6.80 -0.98
N GLU A 113 -12.40 6.84 -2.20
CA GLU A 113 -13.56 7.65 -2.53
C GLU A 113 -14.83 6.93 -2.13
N GLN A 114 -15.61 7.54 -1.23
CA GLN A 114 -16.92 7.01 -0.88
C GLN A 114 -17.99 7.52 -1.86
N PRO A 115 -18.95 6.65 -2.27
CA PRO A 115 -20.14 7.14 -2.95
C PRO A 115 -20.81 8.18 -2.04
N GLN A 116 -21.12 9.36 -2.61
CA GLN A 116 -21.94 10.32 -1.89
C GLN A 116 -23.26 9.64 -1.60
N GLY A 117 -23.54 9.35 -0.32
CA GLY A 117 -24.83 8.82 0.07
C GLY A 117 -25.89 9.74 -0.50
N THR A 118 -26.72 9.22 -1.39
CA THR A 118 -28.02 9.82 -1.64
C THR A 118 -28.76 9.63 -0.32
N ALA A 119 -28.79 10.67 0.51
CA ALA A 119 -29.73 10.71 1.62
C ALA A 119 -31.11 10.63 0.97
N CYS A 120 -31.77 9.48 1.10
CA CYS A 120 -33.19 9.33 0.80
C CYS A 120 -34.02 10.04 1.87
#